data_AF-A0A453D5B8-F1
#
_entry.id   AF-A0A453D5B8-F1
#
_cell.length_a   1.000
_cell.length_b   1.000
_cell.length_c   1.000
_cell.angle_alpha   90.00
_cell.angle_beta   90.00
_cell.angle_gamma   90.00
#
_symmetry.space_group_name_H-M   'P 1'
#
loop_
_entity.id
_entity.type
_entity.pdbx_description
1 polymer ?
#
loop_
_entity_poly.entity_id
_entity_poly.type
_entity_poly.pdbx_seq_one_letter_code
_entity_poly.pdbx_strand_id
1 'polypeptide(L)'
;MLFPLTFPIPTIPNWSVDGIILHAKFESAKPLDQSHLERTKAIMKSQADHAFRLKDYKLASKAYGVAINAAPSATLYANRNLCKLLLDDGEGALSDALRCRMLRPNWAKACYRQAAAHMLLKEYKQACDALLDAQKLDPGNTEVERELRKARELMKAPGEADK
;
A
#
# COMPACT_ATOMS: atom_id res chain seq x y z
N MET A 1 -23.75 -18.44 -41.93
CA MET A 1 -22.96 -18.04 -43.12
C MET A 1 -22.47 -16.62 -42.91
N LEU A 2 -21.16 -16.41 -42.76
CA LEU A 2 -20.57 -15.05 -42.80
C LEU A 2 -20.40 -14.66 -44.28
N PHE A 3 -20.76 -13.42 -44.63
CA PHE A 3 -20.65 -12.89 -45.99
C PHE A 3 -19.18 -12.77 -46.45
N PRO A 4 -18.87 -12.99 -47.74
CA PRO A 4 -17.53 -13.25 -48.26
C PRO A 4 -16.74 -11.97 -48.58
N LEU A 5 -16.56 -11.06 -47.62
CA LEU A 5 -15.89 -9.78 -47.89
C LEU A 5 -14.84 -9.34 -46.86
N THR A 6 -14.40 -10.20 -45.96
CA THR A 6 -13.27 -9.88 -45.07
C THR A 6 -12.16 -10.91 -45.21
N PHE A 7 -10.98 -10.44 -45.60
CA PHE A 7 -9.78 -11.25 -45.64
C PHE A 7 -9.35 -11.63 -44.21
N PRO A 8 -8.82 -12.85 -44.00
CA PRO A 8 -8.28 -13.25 -42.73
C PRO A 8 -7.17 -12.30 -42.26
N ILE A 9 -7.26 -11.83 -41.02
CA ILE A 9 -6.18 -11.07 -40.39
C ILE A 9 -5.07 -12.05 -40.03
N PRO A 10 -3.80 -11.83 -40.41
CA PRO A 10 -2.69 -12.78 -40.21
C PRO A 10 -2.46 -13.21 -38.75
N THR A 11 -2.92 -12.41 -37.79
CA THR A 11 -2.76 -12.66 -36.35
C THR A 11 -3.84 -13.58 -35.76
N ILE A 12 -4.88 -13.93 -36.53
CA ILE A 12 -6.00 -14.77 -36.09
C ILE A 12 -5.86 -16.16 -36.73
N PRO A 13 -5.43 -17.19 -35.98
CA PRO A 13 -5.15 -18.52 -36.54
C PRO A 13 -6.41 -19.28 -36.98
N ASN A 14 -7.62 -18.86 -36.57
CA ASN A 14 -8.90 -19.48 -36.94
C ASN A 14 -9.94 -18.42 -37.35
N TRP A 15 -10.22 -18.31 -38.65
CA TRP A 15 -11.14 -17.32 -39.25
C TRP A 15 -12.59 -17.82 -39.38
N SER A 16 -13.07 -18.53 -38.36
CA SER A 16 -14.49 -18.89 -38.18
C SER A 16 -15.17 -17.89 -37.24
N VAL A 17 -16.51 -17.85 -37.19
CA VAL A 17 -17.27 -17.04 -36.22
C VAL A 17 -16.77 -17.31 -34.80
N ASP A 18 -16.68 -18.60 -34.43
CA ASP A 18 -16.22 -19.02 -33.10
C ASP A 18 -14.75 -18.69 -32.86
N GLY A 19 -13.90 -18.85 -33.89
CA GLY A 19 -12.48 -18.50 -33.82
C GLY A 19 -12.23 -17.00 -33.63
N ILE A 20 -12.99 -16.14 -34.30
CA ILE A 20 -12.94 -14.69 -34.14
C ILE A 20 -13.48 -14.29 -32.76
N ILE A 21 -14.59 -14.87 -32.31
CA ILE A 21 -15.14 -14.62 -30.97
C ILE A 21 -14.14 -15.07 -29.90
N LEU A 22 -13.50 -16.23 -30.05
CA LEU A 22 -12.50 -16.73 -29.12
C LEU A 22 -11.24 -15.87 -29.13
N HIS A 23 -10.77 -15.43 -30.30
CA HIS A 23 -9.62 -14.52 -30.42
C HIS A 23 -9.91 -13.15 -29.83
N ALA A 24 -11.08 -12.56 -30.11
CA ALA A 24 -11.52 -11.30 -29.52
C ALA A 24 -11.69 -11.43 -28.00
N LYS A 25 -12.24 -12.54 -27.50
CA LYS A 25 -12.28 -12.86 -26.07
C LYS A 25 -10.87 -12.98 -25.50
N PHE A 26 -9.96 -13.66 -26.16
CA PHE A 26 -8.56 -13.80 -25.75
C PHE A 26 -7.80 -12.46 -25.77
N GLU A 27 -8.00 -11.61 -26.78
CA GLU A 27 -7.42 -10.26 -26.85
C GLU A 27 -8.02 -9.34 -25.80
N SER A 28 -9.33 -9.41 -25.55
CA SER A 28 -10.00 -8.69 -24.46
C SER A 28 -9.66 -9.26 -23.07
N ALA A 29 -9.21 -10.52 -23.01
CA ALA A 29 -8.77 -11.22 -21.81
C ALA A 29 -7.24 -11.22 -21.64
N LYS A 30 -6.48 -10.65 -22.58
CA LYS A 30 -5.14 -10.13 -22.27
C LYS A 30 -5.40 -9.11 -21.17
N PRO A 31 -4.84 -9.29 -19.96
CA PRO A 31 -5.09 -8.36 -18.87
C PRO A 31 -4.77 -6.97 -19.41
N LEU A 32 -5.76 -6.07 -19.37
CA LEU A 32 -5.65 -4.73 -19.90
C LEU A 32 -4.43 -4.04 -19.25
N ASP A 33 -3.33 -4.20 -19.97
CA ASP A 33 -1.95 -3.81 -19.81
C ASP A 33 -1.33 -3.84 -18.38
N GLN A 34 -1.00 -5.05 -17.88
CA GLN A 34 -0.15 -5.22 -16.69
C GLN A 34 1.17 -4.42 -16.79
N SER A 35 1.72 -4.26 -18.00
CA SER A 35 2.94 -3.46 -18.22
C SER A 35 2.66 -1.97 -17.99
N HIS A 36 1.51 -1.48 -18.46
CA HIS A 36 1.04 -0.13 -18.17
C HIS A 36 0.77 0.06 -16.68
N LEU A 37 0.10 -0.87 -15.99
CA LEU A 37 -0.14 -0.76 -14.55
C LEU A 37 1.17 -0.67 -13.75
N GLU A 38 2.15 -1.52 -14.06
CA GLU A 38 3.47 -1.44 -13.42
C GLU A 38 4.22 -0.15 -13.78
N ARG A 39 4.08 0.34 -15.03
CA ARG A 39 4.63 1.64 -15.43
C ARG A 39 3.96 2.79 -14.68
N THR A 40 2.63 2.80 -14.57
CA THR A 40 1.87 3.81 -13.82
C THR A 40 2.28 3.80 -12.36
N LYS A 41 2.34 2.62 -11.73
CA LYS A 41 2.82 2.44 -10.35
C LYS A 41 4.22 3.03 -10.17
N ALA A 42 5.16 2.73 -11.08
CA ALA A 42 6.53 3.25 -10.99
C ALA A 42 6.59 4.78 -11.11
N ILE A 43 5.88 5.36 -12.08
CA ILE A 43 5.81 6.82 -12.28
C ILE A 43 5.21 7.50 -11.05
N MET A 44 4.05 7.02 -10.60
CA MET A 44 3.32 7.62 -9.47
C MET A 44 4.08 7.45 -8.16
N LYS A 45 4.75 6.32 -7.95
CA LYS A 45 5.67 6.14 -6.82
C LYS A 45 6.81 7.16 -6.86
N SER A 46 7.45 7.36 -8.02
CA SER A 46 8.54 8.33 -8.17
C SER A 46 8.07 9.76 -7.87
N GLN A 47 6.90 10.15 -8.38
CA GLN A 47 6.27 11.45 -8.08
C GLN A 47 5.95 11.58 -6.58
N ALA A 48 5.43 10.52 -5.95
CA ALA A 48 5.17 10.51 -4.53
C ALA A 48 6.45 10.64 -3.69
N ASP A 49 7.51 9.91 -4.04
CA ASP A 49 8.82 10.01 -3.39
C ASP A 49 9.40 11.43 -3.53
N HIS A 50 9.22 12.07 -4.70
CA HIS A 50 9.65 13.44 -4.93
C HIS A 50 8.85 14.44 -4.08
N ALA A 51 7.52 14.36 -4.09
CA ALA A 51 6.66 15.20 -3.26
C ALA A 51 6.95 15.03 -1.76
N PHE A 52 7.23 13.80 -1.33
CA PHE A 52 7.61 13.49 0.05
C PHE A 52 8.91 14.21 0.45
N ARG A 53 9.94 14.23 -0.42
CA ARG A 53 11.18 14.98 -0.17
C ARG A 53 10.97 16.49 -0.08
N LEU A 54 9.99 17.01 -0.83
CA LEU A 54 9.57 18.42 -0.74
C LEU A 54 8.66 18.71 0.46
N LYS A 55 8.41 17.71 1.33
CA LYS A 55 7.50 17.79 2.48
C LYS A 55 6.04 18.08 2.12
N ASP A 56 5.65 17.93 0.85
CA ASP A 56 4.25 17.96 0.43
C ASP A 56 3.63 16.57 0.64
N TYR A 57 3.33 16.27 1.91
CA TYR A 57 2.80 14.96 2.31
C TYR A 57 1.39 14.71 1.76
N LYS A 58 0.61 15.77 1.50
CA LYS A 58 -0.73 15.66 0.92
C LYS A 58 -0.66 15.20 -0.53
N LEU A 59 0.22 15.82 -1.33
CA LEU A 59 0.46 15.39 -2.70
C LEU A 59 1.09 13.99 -2.74
N ALA A 60 2.08 13.73 -1.88
CA ALA A 60 2.71 12.41 -1.78
C ALA A 60 1.69 11.31 -1.48
N SER A 61 0.80 11.53 -0.50
CA SER A 61 -0.26 10.58 -0.12
C SER A 61 -1.20 10.28 -1.30
N LYS A 62 -1.61 11.31 -2.06
CA LYS A 62 -2.42 11.15 -3.26
C LYS A 62 -1.71 10.33 -4.33
N ALA A 63 -0.46 10.68 -4.65
CA ALA A 63 0.32 9.97 -5.66
C ALA A 63 0.59 8.50 -5.29
N TYR A 64 0.89 8.22 -4.02
CA TYR A 64 0.94 6.84 -3.52
C TYR A 64 -0.41 6.14 -3.66
N GLY A 65 -1.53 6.83 -3.42
CA GLY A 65 -2.87 6.29 -3.65
C GLY A 65 -3.09 5.85 -5.10
N VAL A 66 -2.67 6.65 -6.08
CA VAL A 66 -2.75 6.27 -7.50
C VAL A 66 -1.84 5.07 -7.79
N ALA A 67 -0.62 5.04 -7.25
CA ALA A 67 0.28 3.90 -7.41
C ALA A 67 -0.30 2.60 -6.81
N ILE A 68 -0.94 2.69 -5.65
CA ILE A 68 -1.62 1.56 -4.99
C ILE A 68 -2.79 1.06 -5.85
N ASN A 69 -3.60 1.96 -6.40
CA ASN A 69 -4.72 1.58 -7.27
C ASN A 69 -4.26 0.88 -8.55
N ALA A 70 -3.09 1.25 -9.08
CA ALA A 70 -2.50 0.59 -10.24
C ALA A 70 -1.95 -0.81 -9.89
N ALA A 71 -1.13 -0.91 -8.84
CA ALA A 71 -0.57 -2.18 -8.39
C ALA A 71 -0.20 -2.12 -6.89
N PRO A 72 -1.05 -2.68 -6.00
CA PRO A 72 -0.85 -2.62 -4.57
C PRO A 72 0.45 -3.30 -4.14
N SER A 73 1.13 -2.73 -3.14
CA SER A 73 2.27 -3.39 -2.49
C SER A 73 2.44 -2.88 -1.06
N ALA A 74 3.00 -3.74 -0.20
CA ALA A 74 3.24 -3.39 1.20
C ALA A 74 4.10 -2.13 1.35
N THR A 75 5.08 -1.91 0.47
CA THR A 75 5.95 -0.73 0.53
C THR A 75 5.21 0.56 0.20
N LEU A 76 4.29 0.55 -0.77
CA LEU A 76 3.48 1.72 -1.11
C LEU A 76 2.53 2.09 0.04
N TYR A 77 1.87 1.10 0.65
CA TYR A 77 1.06 1.34 1.84
C TYR A 77 1.90 1.87 3.01
N ALA A 78 3.11 1.33 3.23
CA ALA A 78 3.98 1.77 4.33
C ALA A 78 4.52 3.20 4.14
N ASN A 79 4.66 3.65 2.89
CA ASN A 79 5.05 5.01 2.57
C ASN A 79 3.87 5.97 2.66
N ARG A 80 2.67 5.58 2.18
CA ARG A 80 1.45 6.38 2.34
C ARG A 80 1.05 6.52 3.81
N ASN A 81 1.18 5.45 4.59
CA ASN A 81 1.01 5.46 6.04
C ASN A 81 1.85 6.58 6.68
N LEU A 82 3.14 6.68 6.35
CA LEU A 82 3.99 7.73 6.89
C LEU A 82 3.51 9.13 6.48
N CYS A 83 3.07 9.32 5.24
CA CYS A 83 2.49 10.59 4.81
C CYS A 83 1.28 10.97 5.66
N LYS A 84 0.40 9.99 5.95
CA LYS A 84 -0.80 10.20 6.76
C LYS A 84 -0.48 10.50 8.22
N LEU A 85 0.50 9.80 8.81
CA LEU A 85 1.01 10.12 10.16
C LEU A 85 1.50 11.57 10.24
N LEU A 86 2.23 12.04 9.21
CA LEU A 86 2.74 13.42 9.14
C LEU A 86 1.64 14.46 8.85
N LEU A 87 0.45 14.01 8.45
CA LEU A 87 -0.75 14.82 8.25
C LEU A 87 -1.74 14.70 9.42
N ASP A 88 -1.35 14.04 10.51
CA ASP A 88 -2.20 13.78 11.67
C ASP A 88 -3.44 12.90 11.38
N ASP A 89 -3.42 12.16 10.26
CA ASP A 89 -4.48 11.22 9.86
C ASP A 89 -4.20 9.82 10.44
N GLY A 90 -4.50 9.65 11.74
CA GLY A 90 -4.27 8.41 12.48
C GLY A 90 -5.07 7.21 11.94
N GLU A 91 -6.35 7.40 11.65
CA GLU A 91 -7.23 6.34 11.14
C GLU A 91 -6.79 5.87 9.75
N GLY A 92 -6.51 6.81 8.85
CA GLY A 92 -6.01 6.49 7.53
C GLY A 92 -4.64 5.82 7.58
N ALA A 93 -3.77 6.22 8.52
CA ALA A 93 -2.48 5.58 8.74
C ALA A 93 -2.67 4.14 9.24
N LEU A 94 -3.56 3.90 10.20
CA LEU A 94 -3.85 2.57 10.73
C LEU A 94 -4.35 1.63 9.63
N SER A 95 -5.28 2.09 8.80
CA SER A 95 -5.78 1.35 7.64
C SER A 95 -4.65 0.90 6.70
N ASP A 96 -3.70 1.79 6.39
CA ASP A 96 -2.55 1.47 5.54
C ASP A 96 -1.58 0.50 6.21
N ALA A 97 -1.35 0.63 7.51
CA ALA A 97 -0.49 -0.29 8.26
C ALA A 97 -1.07 -1.71 8.30
N LEU A 98 -2.38 -1.85 8.51
CA LEU A 98 -3.06 -3.15 8.47
C LEU A 98 -2.92 -3.80 7.08
N ARG A 99 -3.09 -3.03 6.00
CA ARG A 99 -2.83 -3.51 4.63
C ARG A 99 -1.38 -3.96 4.44
N CYS A 100 -0.40 -3.24 5.00
CA CYS A 100 1.01 -3.67 4.96
C CYS A 100 1.20 -5.04 5.62
N ARG A 101 0.63 -5.21 6.82
CA ARG A 101 0.77 -6.43 7.61
C ARG A 101 0.08 -7.62 6.95
N MET A 102 -1.07 -7.40 6.30
CA MET A 102 -1.73 -8.43 5.48
C MET A 102 -0.87 -8.87 4.29
N LEU A 103 -0.23 -7.92 3.59
CA LEU A 103 0.59 -8.22 2.41
C LEU A 103 1.95 -8.81 2.77
N ARG A 104 2.52 -8.44 3.92
CA ARG A 104 3.82 -8.91 4.42
C ARG A 104 3.77 -9.09 5.94
N PRO A 105 3.27 -10.23 6.43
CA PRO A 105 3.12 -10.48 7.87
C PRO A 105 4.46 -10.55 8.63
N ASN A 106 5.53 -10.98 7.97
CA ASN A 106 6.87 -11.11 8.56
C ASN A 106 7.74 -9.87 8.30
N TRP A 107 7.15 -8.66 8.32
CA TRP A 107 7.88 -7.43 8.08
C TRP A 107 7.78 -6.50 9.29
N ALA A 108 8.84 -6.44 10.10
CA ALA A 108 8.88 -5.64 11.33
C ALA A 108 8.45 -4.17 11.11
N LYS A 109 8.80 -3.60 9.96
CA LYS A 109 8.41 -2.22 9.59
C LYS A 109 6.88 -2.05 9.50
N ALA A 110 6.13 -3.07 9.07
CA ALA A 110 4.67 -3.02 9.03
C ALA A 110 4.08 -2.95 10.44
N CYS A 111 4.58 -3.79 11.36
CA CYS A 111 4.19 -3.73 12.77
C CYS A 111 4.54 -2.38 13.42
N TYR A 112 5.73 -1.85 13.11
CA TYR A 112 6.13 -0.51 13.54
C TYR A 112 5.20 0.60 13.01
N ARG A 113 4.81 0.56 11.71
CA ARG A 113 3.83 1.50 11.16
C ARG A 113 2.48 1.42 11.85
N GLN A 114 2.03 0.21 12.19
CA GLN A 114 0.78 0.00 12.90
C GLN A 114 0.85 0.61 14.31
N ALA A 115 1.96 0.38 15.03
CA ALA A 115 2.17 0.97 16.33
C ALA A 115 2.21 2.50 16.28
N ALA A 116 2.90 3.08 15.29
CA ALA A 116 2.95 4.53 15.13
C ALA A 116 1.55 5.14 14.90
N ALA A 117 0.67 4.44 14.17
CA ALA A 117 -0.73 4.86 14.00
C ALA A 117 -1.53 4.78 15.31
N HIS A 118 -1.41 3.67 16.06
CA HIS A 118 -2.02 3.56 17.38
C HIS A 118 -1.49 4.61 18.37
N MET A 119 -0.20 4.94 18.33
CA MET A 119 0.38 6.01 19.16
C MET A 119 -0.26 7.37 18.86
N LEU A 120 -0.50 7.66 17.57
CA LEU A 120 -1.16 8.89 17.14
C LEU A 120 -2.61 8.96 17.61
N LEU A 121 -3.32 7.83 17.55
CA LEU A 121 -4.69 7.65 18.04
C LEU A 121 -4.77 7.56 19.58
N LYS A 122 -3.64 7.67 20.29
CA LYS A 122 -3.54 7.50 21.75
C LYS A 122 -3.97 6.12 22.26
N GLU A 123 -3.98 5.12 21.38
CA GLU A 123 -4.29 3.71 21.67
C GLU A 123 -3.03 2.98 22.16
N TYR A 124 -2.48 3.41 23.30
CA TYR A 124 -1.14 3.02 23.75
C TYR A 124 -0.97 1.51 24.00
N LYS A 125 -2.05 0.81 24.39
CA LYS A 125 -2.02 -0.65 24.59
C LYS A 125 -1.80 -1.37 23.26
N GLN A 126 -2.60 -1.03 22.25
CA GLN A 126 -2.47 -1.58 20.90
C GLN A 126 -1.12 -1.20 20.25
N ALA A 127 -0.61 0.00 20.54
CA ALA A 127 0.73 0.40 20.12
C ALA A 127 1.82 -0.50 20.74
N CYS A 128 1.73 -0.80 22.04
CA CYS A 128 2.66 -1.71 22.71
C CYS A 128 2.63 -3.11 22.09
N ASP A 129 1.43 -3.66 21.85
CA ASP A 129 1.28 -5.00 21.26
C ASP A 129 1.92 -5.06 19.86
N ALA A 130 1.67 -4.05 19.02
CA ALA A 130 2.28 -3.96 17.70
C ALA A 130 3.81 -3.77 17.74
N LEU A 131 4.35 -3.03 18.71
CA LEU A 131 5.80 -2.88 18.91
C LEU A 131 6.47 -4.16 19.42
N LEU A 132 5.78 -4.91 20.29
CA LEU A 132 6.26 -6.23 20.71
C LEU A 132 6.33 -7.20 19.53
N ASP A 133 5.34 -7.17 18.64
CA ASP A 133 5.38 -7.96 17.41
C ASP A 133 6.52 -7.51 16.48
N ALA A 134 6.78 -6.19 16.37
CA ALA A 134 7.92 -5.68 15.63
C ALA A 134 9.26 -6.16 16.23
N GLN A 135 9.40 -6.14 17.57
CA GLN A 135 10.60 -6.57 18.28
C GLN A 135 10.86 -8.07 18.13
N LYS A 136 9.81 -8.90 18.09
CA LYS A 136 9.95 -10.35 17.80
C LYS A 136 10.51 -10.60 16.40
N LEU A 137 10.11 -9.79 15.42
CA LEU A 137 10.52 -9.92 14.03
C LEU A 137 11.92 -9.32 13.75
N ASP A 138 12.32 -8.30 14.51
CA ASP A 138 13.61 -7.61 14.39
C ASP A 138 14.20 -7.32 15.79
N PRO A 139 14.74 -8.34 16.46
CA PRO A 139 15.34 -8.17 17.79
C PRO A 139 16.57 -7.26 17.75
N GLY A 140 16.69 -6.35 18.71
CA GLY A 140 17.81 -5.40 18.79
C GLY A 140 17.60 -4.10 18.01
N ASN A 141 16.41 -3.90 17.42
CA ASN A 141 16.05 -2.63 16.81
C ASN A 141 15.82 -1.56 17.90
N THR A 142 16.80 -0.67 18.06
CA THR A 142 16.81 0.38 19.09
C THR A 142 15.65 1.38 18.96
N GLU A 143 15.15 1.60 17.74
CA GLU A 143 13.99 2.46 17.49
C GLU A 143 12.73 1.82 18.07
N VAL A 144 12.51 0.54 17.80
CA VAL A 144 11.36 -0.22 18.31
C VAL A 144 11.39 -0.27 19.84
N GLU A 145 12.56 -0.50 20.43
CA GLU A 145 12.73 -0.52 21.89
C GLU A 145 12.42 0.83 22.54
N ARG A 146 12.85 1.92 21.91
CA ARG A 146 12.59 3.28 22.39
C ARG A 146 11.10 3.60 22.32
N GLU A 147 10.46 3.35 21.19
CA GLU A 147 9.02 3.61 21.04
C GLU A 147 8.19 2.69 21.95
N LEU A 148 8.61 1.45 22.20
CA LEU A 148 7.92 0.54 23.14
C LEU A 148 7.98 1.07 24.57
N ARG A 149 9.13 1.60 25.00
CA ARG A 149 9.27 2.24 26.31
C ARG A 149 8.34 3.44 26.45
N LYS A 150 8.33 4.31 25.44
CA LYS A 150 7.46 5.49 25.38
C LYS A 150 5.97 5.10 25.43
N ALA A 151 5.56 4.10 24.65
CA ALA A 151 4.17 3.62 24.65
C ALA A 151 3.76 3.09 26.03
N ARG A 152 4.64 2.36 26.73
CA ARG A 152 4.40 1.86 28.09
C ARG A 152 4.29 2.97 29.13
N GLU A 153 5.07 4.03 29.00
CA GLU A 153 4.99 5.20 29.87
C GLU A 153 3.65 5.92 29.70
N LEU A 154 3.26 6.20 28.45
CA LEU A 154 1.98 6.84 28.14
C LEU A 154 0.77 6.00 28.59
N MET A 155 0.86 4.67 28.48
CA MET A 155 -0.18 3.76 28.99
C MET A 155 -0.35 3.83 30.52
N LYS A 156 0.71 4.17 31.27
CA LYS A 156 0.68 4.31 32.74
C LYS A 156 0.24 5.70 33.21
N ALA A 157 0.24 6.70 32.32
CA ALA A 157 -0.15 8.08 32.61
C ALA A 157 -1.50 8.46 31.96
N PRO A 158 -2.62 7.73 32.21
CA PRO A 158 -3.87 7.94 31.47
C PRO A 158 -4.64 9.22 31.85
N GLY A 159 -4.02 10.30 32.36
CA GLY A 159 -4.79 11.37 33.03
C GLY A 159 -4.25 12.80 33.10
N GLU A 160 -3.20 13.20 32.38
CA GLU A 160 -2.70 14.59 32.45
C GLU A 160 -2.97 15.44 31.19
N ALA A 161 -3.49 14.88 30.11
CA ALA A 161 -3.60 15.58 28.82
C ALA A 161 -4.94 16.29 28.55
N ASP A 162 -5.94 16.15 29.44
CA ASP A 162 -7.30 16.72 29.27
C ASP A 162 -7.69 17.71 30.40
N LYS A 163 -6.72 18.45 30.96
CA LYS A 163 -7.00 19.59 31.85
C LYS A 163 -6.58 20.91 31.23
#